data_AF-A0A5K3FHR6-F1
#
_entry.id   AF-A0A5K3FHR6-F1
#
_cell.length_a   1.000
_cell.length_b   1.000
_cell.length_c   1.000
_cell.angle_alpha   90.00
_cell.angle_beta   90.00
_cell.angle_gamma   90.00
#
_symmetry.space_group_name_H-M   'P 1'
#
loop_
_entity.id
_entity.type
_entity.pdbx_description
1 polymer ?
#
loop_
_entity_poly.entity_id
_entity_poly.type
_entity_poly.pdbx_seq_one_letter_code
_entity_poly.pdbx_strand_id
1 'polypeptide(L)'
;MPLDRRETRDWLRPGGPTCLRPDPTPRHTKPQHTLFCNSSLYYSTQHMVKPSAVRGKPISGRVWKVPRTKRYSSIRKDSGLRTTWEKKMHLKKEQQERRQDDANRREARARAKEARRLAEEARKQRRLENERRAETVVPIKNLAKLKKLKKSQLRTIEKR
;
A
#
# COMPACT_ATOMS: atom_id res chain seq x y z
N MET A 1 14.37 29.32 24.44
CA MET A 1 13.94 27.99 23.93
C MET A 1 13.94 28.06 22.41
N PRO A 2 14.96 27.55 21.72
CA PRO A 2 15.04 27.61 20.25
C PRO A 2 14.24 26.45 19.62
N LEU A 3 13.44 26.78 18.60
CA LEU A 3 12.70 25.83 17.78
C LEU A 3 13.63 25.16 16.77
N ASP A 4 13.87 23.85 16.92
CA ASP A 4 14.63 23.08 15.94
C ASP A 4 13.70 22.47 14.88
N ARG A 5 13.74 23.08 13.69
CA ARG A 5 13.38 22.47 12.40
C ARG A 5 14.38 21.36 12.10
N ARG A 6 13.95 20.10 12.00
CA ARG A 6 14.64 19.12 11.13
C ARG A 6 13.65 18.29 10.34
N GLU A 7 13.71 18.55 9.05
CA GLU A 7 13.11 17.84 7.93
C GLU A 7 13.50 16.35 7.91
N THR A 8 12.48 15.51 7.83
CA THR A 8 12.33 14.39 6.90
C THR A 8 13.62 13.92 6.18
N ARG A 9 14.30 12.92 6.76
CA ARG A 9 15.19 12.00 6.03
C ARG A 9 14.41 10.71 5.75
N ASP A 10 13.80 10.62 4.57
CA ASP A 10 13.08 9.42 4.13
C ASP A 10 13.40 9.07 2.66
N TRP A 11 14.70 9.08 2.31
CA TRP A 11 15.19 8.91 0.93
C TRP A 11 15.89 7.58 0.64
N LEU A 12 15.77 6.56 1.50
CA LEU A 12 16.38 5.25 1.25
C LEU A 12 15.37 4.09 1.36
N ARG A 13 14.49 3.99 0.38
CA ARG A 13 13.85 2.71 0.01
C ARG A 13 14.35 2.26 -1.37
N PRO A 14 14.73 0.98 -1.54
CA PRO A 14 15.07 0.43 -2.85
C PRO A 14 13.77 0.23 -3.65
N GLY A 15 13.65 0.91 -4.79
CA GLY A 15 12.45 0.86 -5.64
C GLY A 15 12.03 2.20 -6.27
N GLY A 16 12.90 3.20 -6.31
CA GLY A 16 12.64 4.45 -7.04
C GLY A 16 12.54 4.24 -8.56
N PRO A 17 11.76 5.07 -9.26
CA PRO A 17 11.45 4.87 -10.68
C PRO A 17 12.71 5.07 -11.54
N THR A 18 13.06 4.04 -12.29
CA THR A 18 14.13 4.01 -13.28
C THR A 18 13.84 5.04 -14.38
N CYS A 19 14.53 6.17 -14.36
CA CYS A 19 14.52 7.14 -15.46
C CYS A 19 15.33 6.57 -16.63
N LEU A 20 14.70 5.77 -17.50
CA LEU A 20 15.28 5.44 -18.81
C LEU A 20 15.20 6.69 -19.70
N ARG A 21 16.29 7.46 -19.73
CA ARG A 21 16.59 8.39 -20.83
C ARG A 21 17.07 7.55 -22.02
N PRO A 22 16.50 7.69 -23.23
CA PRO A 22 17.21 7.29 -24.43
C PRO A 22 18.16 8.42 -24.85
N ASP A 23 19.41 8.04 -25.13
CA ASP A 23 20.44 8.89 -25.73
C ASP A 23 20.04 9.37 -27.14
N PRO A 24 20.37 10.61 -27.53
CA PRO A 24 20.31 11.05 -28.91
C PRO A 24 21.66 10.80 -29.61
N THR A 25 21.79 9.68 -30.32
CA THR A 25 22.92 9.41 -31.23
C THR A 25 22.69 10.01 -32.63
N PRO A 26 23.74 10.16 -33.47
CA PRO A 26 24.07 11.44 -34.07
C PRO A 26 23.67 11.53 -35.55
N ARG A 27 23.57 12.79 -35.99
CA ARG A 27 23.30 13.22 -37.36
C ARG A 27 24.23 12.53 -38.37
N HIS A 28 23.67 12.13 -39.51
CA HIS A 28 24.41 12.00 -40.75
C HIS A 28 23.75 12.81 -41.86
N THR A 29 24.58 13.71 -42.39
CA THR A 29 24.43 14.60 -43.53
C THR A 29 24.45 13.83 -44.85
N LYS A 30 23.64 14.23 -45.84
CA LYS A 30 24.12 14.57 -47.19
C LYS A 30 23.20 15.63 -47.84
N PRO A 31 23.77 16.60 -48.58
CA PRO A 31 23.03 17.53 -49.42
C PRO A 31 22.80 16.90 -50.80
N GLN A 32 21.61 17.11 -51.37
CA GLN A 32 21.43 17.04 -52.82
C GLN A 32 20.90 18.39 -53.26
N HIS A 33 21.80 19.08 -53.93
CA HIS A 33 21.64 20.35 -54.60
C HIS A 33 20.91 20.07 -55.91
N THR A 34 19.64 20.47 -56.02
CA THR A 34 19.03 20.68 -57.33
C THR A 34 18.57 22.13 -57.40
N LEU A 35 19.32 22.87 -58.20
CA LEU A 35 18.98 24.19 -58.69
C LEU A 35 17.69 24.05 -59.49
N PHE A 36 16.60 24.60 -58.95
CA PHE A 36 15.53 25.11 -59.79
C PHE A 36 15.35 26.59 -59.45
N CYS A 37 16.01 27.39 -60.28
CA CYS A 37 15.69 28.77 -60.50
C CYS A 37 14.23 28.83 -60.98
N ASN A 38 13.38 29.50 -60.22
CA ASN A 38 12.23 30.19 -60.79
C ASN A 38 12.11 31.52 -60.07
N SER A 39 12.71 32.52 -60.73
CA SER A 39 12.30 33.92 -60.67
C SER A 39 10.77 34.00 -60.80
N SER A 40 10.09 34.15 -59.67
CA SER A 40 8.76 34.73 -59.64
C SER A 40 8.76 35.83 -58.60
N LEU A 41 8.57 37.03 -59.09
CA LEU A 41 8.57 38.27 -58.37
C LEU A 41 7.60 38.19 -57.18
N TYR A 42 8.16 38.35 -55.99
CA TYR A 42 7.68 39.28 -54.97
C TYR A 42 6.16 39.47 -54.89
N TYR A 43 5.50 38.66 -54.06
CA TYR A 43 4.56 39.19 -53.08
C TYR A 43 4.77 38.44 -51.77
N SER A 44 5.58 39.04 -50.90
CA SER A 44 5.59 38.70 -49.49
C SER A 44 4.22 39.05 -48.93
N THR A 45 3.29 38.10 -48.98
CA THR A 45 2.08 38.18 -48.17
C THR A 45 2.54 38.10 -46.72
N GLN A 46 2.77 39.27 -46.13
CA GLN A 46 2.90 39.43 -44.69
C GLN A 46 1.63 38.83 -44.10
N HIS A 47 1.71 37.58 -43.64
CA HIS A 47 0.79 37.10 -42.64
C HIS A 47 1.03 37.97 -41.41
N MET A 48 0.28 39.06 -41.31
CA MET A 48 0.22 39.89 -40.13
C MET A 48 -0.23 38.97 -39.00
N VAL A 49 0.73 38.47 -38.21
CA VAL A 49 0.44 37.79 -36.96
C VAL A 49 -0.21 38.86 -36.09
N LYS A 50 -1.55 38.85 -36.04
CA LYS A 50 -2.30 39.74 -35.14
C LYS A 50 -1.67 39.60 -33.76
N PRO A 51 -1.18 40.69 -33.15
CA PRO A 51 -0.59 40.59 -31.81
C PRO A 51 -1.68 40.04 -30.89
N SER A 52 -1.47 38.84 -30.36
CA SER A 52 -2.38 38.27 -29.37
C SER A 52 -2.42 39.24 -28.21
N ALA A 53 -3.60 39.80 -27.90
CA ALA A 53 -3.77 40.75 -26.81
C ALA A 53 -3.09 40.23 -25.54
N VAL A 54 -2.03 40.92 -25.10
CA VAL A 54 -1.29 40.56 -23.90
C VAL A 54 -2.24 40.77 -22.73
N ARG A 55 -2.59 39.69 -22.03
CA ARG A 55 -3.46 39.80 -20.86
C ARG A 55 -2.74 40.61 -19.79
N GLY A 56 -3.39 41.66 -19.29
CA GLY A 56 -2.87 42.48 -18.19
C GLY A 56 -2.65 41.66 -16.93
N LYS A 57 -1.66 42.06 -16.12
CA LYS A 57 -1.44 41.49 -14.79
C LYS A 57 -2.50 42.06 -13.84
N PRO A 58 -3.17 41.24 -12.99
CA PRO A 58 -4.11 41.75 -12.02
C PRO A 58 -3.40 42.64 -11.00
N ILE A 59 -4.04 43.74 -10.60
CA ILE A 59 -3.49 44.73 -9.65
C ILE A 59 -3.13 44.07 -8.31
N SER A 60 -3.91 43.08 -7.87
CA SER A 60 -3.70 42.34 -6.62
C SER A 60 -2.52 41.34 -6.68
N GLY A 61 -1.88 41.15 -7.84
CA GLY A 61 -0.80 40.18 -8.05
C GLY A 61 -1.24 38.71 -7.96
N ARG A 62 -2.48 38.41 -7.54
CA ARG A 62 -2.98 37.05 -7.32
C ARG A 62 -3.88 36.62 -8.48
N VAL A 63 -3.43 35.63 -9.24
CA VAL A 63 -4.19 35.04 -10.35
C VAL A 63 -5.10 33.94 -9.80
N TRP A 64 -6.39 34.23 -9.63
CA TRP A 64 -7.36 33.27 -9.09
C TRP A 64 -7.67 32.07 -10.01
N LYS A 65 -7.38 32.16 -11.32
CA LYS A 65 -7.62 31.09 -12.30
C LYS A 65 -6.48 31.02 -13.32
N VAL A 66 -5.94 29.83 -13.56
CA VAL A 66 -4.90 29.64 -14.58
C VAL A 66 -5.53 29.82 -15.97
N PRO A 67 -5.01 30.74 -16.82
CA PRO A 67 -5.53 30.90 -18.16
C PRO A 67 -5.24 29.65 -18.98
N ARG A 68 -6.30 29.02 -19.50
CA ARG A 68 -6.17 27.83 -20.32
C ARG A 68 -5.57 28.20 -21.67
N THR A 69 -4.30 27.86 -21.87
CA THR A 69 -3.51 28.16 -23.08
C THR A 69 -3.87 27.28 -24.26
N LYS A 70 -4.37 26.07 -24.01
CA LYS A 70 -4.76 25.12 -25.06
C LYS A 70 -6.25 25.23 -25.39
N ARG A 71 -6.62 25.00 -26.66
CA ARG A 71 -8.02 25.01 -27.13
C ARG A 71 -8.81 23.84 -26.53
N TYR A 72 -10.15 23.87 -26.51
CA TYR A 72 -10.96 22.75 -25.99
C TYR A 72 -10.88 21.54 -26.94
N SER A 73 -10.68 21.79 -28.23
CA SER A 73 -10.48 20.77 -29.27
C SER A 73 -9.18 19.96 -29.13
N SER A 74 -8.17 20.46 -28.42
CA SER A 74 -6.93 19.70 -28.19
C SER A 74 -7.06 18.65 -27.09
N ILE A 75 -8.20 18.59 -26.39
CA ILE A 75 -8.48 17.54 -25.41
C ILE A 75 -8.91 16.32 -26.20
N ARG A 76 -8.06 15.28 -26.21
CA ARG A 76 -8.37 14.00 -26.87
C ARG A 76 -9.59 13.39 -26.19
N LYS A 77 -10.72 13.36 -26.90
CA LYS A 77 -11.94 12.68 -26.44
C LYS A 77 -11.79 11.20 -26.80
N ASP A 78 -10.99 10.48 -26.03
CA ASP A 78 -10.98 9.03 -26.16
C ASP A 78 -12.35 8.51 -25.76
N SER A 79 -13.05 7.92 -26.73
CA SER A 79 -14.14 7.01 -26.39
C SER A 79 -13.48 5.88 -25.60
N GLY A 80 -13.76 5.81 -24.29
CA GLY A 80 -13.19 4.78 -23.43
C GLY A 80 -13.37 3.40 -24.07
N LEU A 81 -12.38 2.51 -23.91
CA LEU A 81 -12.40 1.19 -24.53
C LEU A 81 -13.74 0.51 -24.26
N ARG A 82 -14.59 0.43 -25.30
CA ARG A 82 -15.89 -0.25 -25.22
C ARG A 82 -15.59 -1.74 -25.16
N THR A 83 -15.41 -2.27 -23.95
CA THR A 83 -15.26 -3.71 -23.75
C THR A 83 -16.56 -4.41 -24.07
N THR A 84 -16.46 -5.53 -24.78
CA THR A 84 -17.60 -6.42 -25.03
C THR A 84 -18.15 -6.96 -23.72
N TRP A 85 -19.43 -7.35 -23.70
CA TRP A 85 -20.08 -7.89 -22.50
C TRP A 85 -19.33 -9.10 -21.92
N GLU A 86 -18.86 -9.99 -22.79
CA GLU A 86 -18.09 -11.17 -22.43
C GLU A 86 -16.81 -10.83 -21.64
N LYS A 87 -16.05 -9.81 -22.08
CA LYS A 87 -14.86 -9.34 -21.37
C LYS A 87 -15.19 -8.79 -19.98
N LYS A 88 -16.34 -8.14 -19.82
CA LYS A 88 -16.82 -7.67 -18.51
C LYS A 88 -17.20 -8.83 -17.60
N MET A 89 -17.81 -9.88 -18.15
CA MET A 89 -18.16 -11.09 -17.40
C MET A 89 -16.91 -11.86 -16.96
N HIS A 90 -15.91 -12.00 -17.83
CA HIS A 90 -14.63 -12.61 -17.48
C HIS A 90 -13.95 -11.84 -16.35
N LEU A 91 -13.85 -10.51 -16.47
CA LEU A 91 -13.26 -9.66 -15.44
C LEU A 91 -14.01 -9.73 -14.11
N LYS A 92 -15.34 -9.86 -14.14
CA LYS A 92 -16.15 -10.02 -12.93
C LYS A 92 -15.89 -11.38 -12.27
N LYS A 93 -15.79 -12.45 -13.06
CA LYS A 93 -15.47 -13.80 -12.60
C LYS A 93 -14.09 -13.84 -11.95
N GLU A 94 -13.06 -13.31 -12.62
CA GLU A 94 -11.73 -13.19 -12.04
C GLU A 94 -11.71 -12.38 -10.73
N GLN A 95 -12.45 -11.27 -10.67
CA GLN A 95 -12.57 -10.49 -9.43
C GLN A 95 -13.27 -11.25 -8.31
N GLN A 96 -14.20 -12.14 -8.64
CA GLN A 96 -14.86 -13.00 -7.67
C GLN A 96 -13.90 -14.08 -7.16
N GLU A 97 -13.15 -14.73 -8.06
CA GLU A 97 -12.12 -15.72 -7.72
C GLU A 97 -11.04 -15.10 -6.83
N ARG A 98 -10.49 -13.94 -7.21
CA ARG A 98 -9.50 -13.21 -6.38
C ARG A 98 -10.03 -12.89 -4.98
N ARG A 99 -11.30 -12.47 -4.87
CA ARG A 99 -11.93 -12.20 -3.58
C ARG A 99 -12.11 -13.47 -2.75
N GLN A 100 -12.49 -14.58 -3.38
CA GLN A 100 -12.65 -15.86 -2.72
C GLN A 100 -11.30 -16.38 -2.21
N ASP A 101 -10.24 -16.26 -3.01
CA ASP A 101 -8.88 -16.65 -2.61
C ASP A 101 -8.40 -15.86 -1.41
N ASP A 102 -8.62 -14.54 -1.40
CA ASP A 102 -8.25 -13.70 -0.26
C ASP A 102 -9.07 -14.02 0.99
N ALA A 103 -10.37 -14.34 0.84
CA ALA A 103 -11.21 -14.81 1.94
C ALA A 103 -10.71 -16.14 2.50
N ASN A 104 -10.41 -17.11 1.64
CA ASN A 104 -9.88 -18.42 2.01
C ASN A 104 -8.53 -18.28 2.75
N ARG A 105 -7.64 -17.39 2.28
CA ARG A 105 -6.36 -17.09 2.96
C ARG A 105 -6.56 -16.48 4.33
N ARG A 106 -7.52 -15.57 4.50
CA ARG A 106 -7.84 -14.96 5.79
C ARG A 106 -8.41 -16.00 6.75
N GLU A 107 -9.33 -16.84 6.28
CA GLU A 107 -9.91 -17.92 7.07
C GLU A 107 -8.87 -18.95 7.50
N ALA A 108 -7.95 -19.34 6.61
CA ALA A 108 -6.86 -20.25 6.95
C ALA A 108 -5.96 -19.68 8.06
N ARG A 109 -5.63 -18.38 8.00
CA ARG A 109 -4.88 -17.70 9.06
C ARG A 109 -5.65 -17.66 10.39
N ALA A 110 -6.96 -17.39 10.33
CA ALA A 110 -7.82 -17.38 11.52
C ALA A 110 -7.89 -18.78 12.16
N ARG A 111 -8.14 -19.83 11.35
CA ARG A 111 -8.17 -21.22 11.82
C ARG A 111 -6.85 -21.66 12.45
N ALA A 112 -5.71 -21.29 11.86
CA ALA A 112 -4.40 -21.59 12.44
C ALA A 112 -4.20 -20.90 13.80
N LYS A 113 -4.66 -19.64 13.94
CA LYS A 113 -4.59 -18.90 15.21
C LYS A 113 -5.47 -19.53 16.29
N GLU A 114 -6.70 -19.89 15.94
CA GLU A 114 -7.64 -20.57 16.85
C GLU A 114 -7.12 -21.94 17.29
N ALA A 115 -6.60 -22.75 16.35
CA ALA A 115 -6.00 -24.03 16.65
C ALA A 115 -4.81 -23.89 17.63
N ARG A 116 -3.97 -22.86 17.46
CA ARG A 116 -2.88 -22.57 18.40
C ARG A 116 -3.40 -22.22 19.79
N ARG A 117 -4.43 -21.37 19.88
CA ARG A 117 -5.07 -21.01 21.16
C ARG A 117 -5.62 -22.24 21.88
N LEU A 118 -6.38 -23.07 21.17
CA LEU A 118 -6.94 -24.32 21.73
C LEU A 118 -5.84 -25.28 22.18
N ALA A 119 -4.73 -25.39 21.42
CA ALA A 119 -3.60 -26.23 21.80
C ALA A 119 -2.88 -25.71 23.06
N GLU A 120 -2.72 -24.39 23.19
CA GLU A 120 -2.18 -23.75 24.39
C GLU A 120 -3.07 -23.98 25.61
N GLU A 121 -4.38 -23.80 25.45
CA GLU A 121 -5.38 -24.08 26.50
C GLU A 121 -5.35 -25.55 26.92
N ALA A 122 -5.34 -26.48 25.97
CA ALA A 122 -5.22 -27.91 26.26
C ALA A 122 -3.91 -28.26 26.97
N ARG A 123 -2.79 -27.61 26.60
CA ARG A 123 -1.51 -27.77 27.32
C ARG A 123 -1.58 -27.22 28.74
N LYS A 124 -2.24 -26.08 28.95
CA LYS A 124 -2.46 -25.49 30.27
C LYS A 124 -3.32 -26.41 31.14
N GLN A 125 -4.41 -26.97 30.60
CA GLN A 125 -5.25 -27.92 31.33
C GLN A 125 -4.48 -29.18 31.71
N ARG A 126 -3.72 -29.77 30.79
CA ARG A 126 -2.85 -30.92 31.10
C ARG A 126 -1.81 -30.60 32.17
N ARG A 127 -1.26 -29.39 32.17
CA ARG A 127 -0.33 -28.95 33.22
C ARG A 127 -1.03 -28.87 34.58
N LEU A 128 -2.19 -28.22 34.65
CA LEU A 128 -2.98 -28.12 35.88
C LEU A 128 -3.39 -29.52 36.39
N GLU A 129 -3.81 -30.41 35.50
CA GLU A 129 -4.14 -31.78 35.87
C GLU A 129 -2.92 -32.56 36.37
N ASN A 130 -1.76 -32.42 35.70
CA ASN A 130 -0.51 -33.02 36.16
C ASN A 130 -0.07 -32.44 37.51
N GLU A 131 -0.24 -31.13 37.73
CA GLU A 131 0.02 -30.48 39.03
C GLU A 131 -0.89 -31.08 40.11
N ARG A 132 -2.20 -31.21 39.86
CA ARG A 132 -3.15 -31.86 40.79
C ARG A 132 -2.83 -33.33 41.05
N ARG A 133 -2.37 -34.07 40.03
CA ARG A 133 -1.96 -35.48 40.17
C ARG A 133 -0.60 -35.63 40.87
N ALA A 134 0.34 -34.72 40.59
CA ALA A 134 1.66 -34.67 41.20
C ALA A 134 1.61 -34.20 42.66
N GLU A 135 0.56 -33.46 43.03
CA GLU A 135 0.14 -33.23 44.40
C GLU A 135 -0.26 -34.57 45.05
N THR A 136 0.75 -35.40 45.33
CA THR A 136 0.60 -36.69 46.02
C THR A 136 0.33 -36.39 47.49
N VAL A 137 -0.92 -36.08 47.79
CA VAL A 137 -1.39 -35.82 49.15
C VAL A 137 -1.66 -37.14 49.85
N VAL A 138 -1.18 -37.28 51.09
CA VAL A 138 -1.61 -38.38 51.97
C VAL A 138 -2.87 -37.92 52.71
N PRO A 139 -4.08 -38.39 52.34
CA PRO A 139 -5.30 -37.97 53.01
C PRO A 139 -5.32 -38.46 54.46
N ILE A 140 -5.45 -37.52 55.42
CA ILE A 140 -5.57 -37.83 56.84
C ILE A 140 -7.02 -38.21 57.15
N LYS A 141 -7.35 -39.49 57.01
CA LYS A 141 -8.71 -40.01 57.21
C LYS A 141 -9.15 -40.07 58.68
N ASN A 142 -8.20 -40.16 59.62
CA ASN A 142 -8.49 -40.29 61.06
C ASN A 142 -8.10 -39.02 61.83
N LEU A 143 -9.09 -38.35 62.41
CA LEU A 143 -8.93 -37.10 63.15
C LEU A 143 -8.15 -37.25 64.46
N ALA A 144 -8.14 -38.44 65.07
CA ALA A 144 -7.32 -38.70 66.25
C ALA A 144 -5.82 -38.60 65.96
N LYS A 145 -5.39 -38.77 64.69
CA LYS A 145 -4.00 -38.56 64.28
C LYS A 145 -3.58 -37.10 64.42
N LEU A 146 -4.46 -36.14 64.13
CA LEU A 146 -4.17 -34.71 64.26
C LEU A 146 -3.86 -34.33 65.72
N LYS A 147 -4.57 -34.93 66.68
CA LYS A 147 -4.36 -34.70 68.11
C LYS A 147 -3.05 -35.28 68.64
N LYS A 148 -2.40 -36.18 67.88
CA LYS A 148 -1.15 -36.85 68.25
C LYS A 148 0.09 -36.24 67.59
N LEU A 149 -0.07 -35.32 66.63
CA LEU A 149 1.04 -34.73 65.88
C LEU A 149 1.72 -33.58 66.64
N LYS A 150 3.01 -33.38 66.33
CA LYS A 150 3.79 -32.25 66.86
C LYS A 150 3.32 -30.91 66.26
N LYS A 151 3.45 -29.84 67.03
CA LYS A 151 3.02 -28.49 66.63
C LYS A 151 3.73 -27.93 65.39
N SER A 152 4.89 -28.45 65.01
CA SER A 152 5.57 -28.11 63.74
C SER A 152 4.94 -28.81 62.54
N GLN A 153 4.60 -30.10 62.67
CA GLN A 153 3.95 -30.88 61.61
C GLN A 153 2.54 -30.38 61.30
N LEU A 154 1.82 -29.90 62.32
CA LEU A 154 0.51 -29.27 62.16
C LEU A 154 0.56 -27.99 61.29
N ARG A 155 1.71 -27.32 61.17
CA ARG A 155 1.87 -26.11 60.33
C ARG A 155 1.99 -26.43 58.84
N THR A 156 2.40 -27.66 58.50
CA THR A 156 2.57 -28.12 57.11
C THR A 156 1.28 -28.68 56.52
N ILE A 157 0.30 -29.01 57.36
CA ILE A 157 -1.00 -29.53 56.92
C ILE A 157 -1.83 -28.36 56.38
N GLU A 158 -2.15 -28.41 55.09
CA GLU A 158 -3.02 -27.44 54.43
C GLU A 158 -4.41 -28.04 54.17
N LYS A 159 -5.45 -27.20 54.21
CA LYS A 159 -6.80 -27.58 53.76
C LYS A 159 -6.90 -27.24 52.27
N ARG A 160 -7.14 -28.25 51.43
CA ARG A 160 -7.31 -28.12 49.97
C ARG A 160 -8.49 -28.99 49.52
#